data_AF-A0A1W7A0F0-F1
#
_entry.id   AF-A0A1W7A0F0-F1
#
_cell.length_a   1.000
_cell.length_b   1.000
_cell.length_c   1.000
_cell.angle_alpha   90.00
_cell.angle_beta   90.00
_cell.angle_gamma   90.00
#
_symmetry.space_group_name_H-M   'P 1'
#
loop_
_entity.id
_entity.type
_entity.pdbx_description
1 polymer ?
#
loop_
_entity_poly.entity_id
_entity_poly.type
_entity_poly.pdbx_seq_one_letter_code
_entity_poly.pdbx_strand_id
1 'polypeptide(L)'
;MPVLAVTRVDCLRNARNCTPRSSPRNIAMVGIGFGREGDRQNQSTPDKNPLLRVAPGDGRRRQGYVLTREGVHVGLTGANTRGDFRFVKLDRQPDGRDWAGIPACIALNGRTPPACGSMLMDTGVSAMFMTVPPDQAGAVTRTLPDGTNVSVRIGAPENSSELYQFTVGSTSPLAPDGIHLRVSPTRVFVNTSYRLLNGFDVLYDADGGYAAFRRRH
;
A
#
# COMPACT_ATOMS: atom_id res chain seq x y z
N MET A 1 7.80 -15.43 -17.36
CA MET A 1 8.12 -14.12 -16.75
C MET A 1 9.53 -14.21 -16.16
N PRO A 2 10.42 -13.22 -16.34
CA PRO A 2 11.74 -13.24 -15.74
C PRO A 2 11.65 -13.19 -14.20
N VAL A 3 12.54 -13.89 -13.51
CA VAL A 3 12.69 -13.87 -12.05
C VAL A 3 14.12 -13.46 -11.72
N LEU A 4 14.28 -12.61 -10.70
CA LEU A 4 15.60 -12.20 -10.22
C LEU A 4 16.08 -13.19 -9.14
N ALA A 5 17.27 -13.76 -9.34
CA ALA A 5 17.94 -14.56 -8.34
C ALA A 5 18.91 -13.68 -7.54
N VAL A 6 18.80 -13.68 -6.22
CA VAL A 6 19.73 -12.95 -5.34
C VAL A 6 21.04 -13.73 -5.27
N THR A 7 22.10 -13.21 -5.89
CA THR A 7 23.43 -13.84 -5.88
C THR A 7 24.32 -13.31 -4.76
N ARG A 8 24.01 -12.12 -4.22
CA ARG A 8 24.76 -11.45 -3.15
C ARG A 8 23.87 -10.49 -2.37
N VAL A 9 24.12 -10.41 -1.06
CA VAL A 9 23.61 -9.37 -0.17
C VAL A 9 24.80 -8.56 0.34
N ASP A 10 24.75 -7.25 0.14
CA ASP A 10 25.66 -6.29 0.76
C ASP A 10 24.88 -5.40 1.73
N CYS A 11 25.58 -4.85 2.72
CA CYS A 11 24.97 -4.05 3.78
C CYS A 11 25.35 -2.58 3.63
N LEU A 12 24.37 -1.69 3.79
CA LEU A 12 24.63 -0.27 3.96
C LEU A 12 25.36 -0.05 5.29
N ARG A 13 26.23 0.98 5.35
CA ARG A 13 27.04 1.30 6.54
C ARG A 13 26.22 1.47 7.82
N ASN A 14 24.97 1.89 7.70
CA ASN A 14 24.05 2.15 8.80
C ASN A 14 22.87 1.16 8.86
N ALA A 15 22.98 0.00 8.21
CA ALA A 15 21.97 -1.04 8.29
C ALA A 15 21.91 -1.58 9.74
N ARG A 16 20.72 -1.55 10.35
CA ARG A 16 20.51 -2.00 11.74
C ARG A 16 20.70 -3.50 11.91
N ASN A 17 20.24 -4.29 10.94
CA ASN A 17 20.28 -5.74 10.98
C ASN A 17 20.56 -6.26 9.56
N CYS A 18 21.84 -6.40 9.23
CA CYS A 18 22.27 -6.91 7.94
C CYS A 18 23.64 -7.57 8.08
N THR A 19 23.77 -8.78 7.55
CA THR A 19 25.05 -9.49 7.44
C THR A 19 25.31 -9.74 5.96
N PRO A 20 26.43 -9.26 5.39
CA PRO A 20 26.75 -9.51 3.99
C PRO A 20 26.86 -11.01 3.74
N ARG A 21 26.34 -11.47 2.60
CA ARG A 21 26.34 -12.89 2.26
C ARG A 21 26.50 -13.10 0.76
N SER A 22 27.48 -13.91 0.39
CA SER A 22 27.60 -14.46 -0.96
C SER A 22 26.70 -15.70 -1.11
N SER A 23 26.10 -15.87 -2.29
CA SER A 23 25.19 -16.99 -2.59
C SER A 23 24.15 -17.25 -1.49
N PRO A 24 23.37 -16.22 -1.10
CA PRO A 24 22.39 -16.37 -0.04
C PRO A 24 21.33 -17.40 -0.43
N ARG A 25 20.84 -18.14 0.57
CA ARG A 25 19.70 -19.06 0.44
C ARG A 25 18.53 -18.50 1.23
N ASN A 26 17.33 -18.97 0.91
CA ASN A 26 16.09 -18.65 1.62
C ASN A 26 15.71 -17.16 1.57
N ILE A 27 16.02 -16.49 0.46
CA ILE A 27 15.52 -15.14 0.17
C ILE A 27 14.51 -15.26 -0.95
N ALA A 28 13.26 -14.91 -0.66
CA ALA A 28 12.19 -14.83 -1.64
C ALA A 28 11.37 -13.56 -1.38
N MET A 29 11.00 -12.88 -2.46
CA MET A 29 10.09 -11.75 -2.42
C MET A 29 9.24 -11.80 -3.69
N VAL A 30 7.93 -11.61 -3.53
CA VAL A 30 6.98 -11.55 -4.64
C VAL A 30 6.37 -10.16 -4.63
N GLY A 31 6.90 -9.28 -5.48
CA GLY A 31 6.37 -7.94 -5.66
C GLY A 31 5.11 -7.98 -6.51
N ILE A 32 3.99 -7.52 -5.95
CA ILE A 32 2.68 -7.51 -6.63
C ILE A 32 2.07 -6.10 -6.71
N GLY A 33 2.82 -5.07 -6.32
CA GLY A 33 2.37 -3.68 -6.34
C GLY A 33 2.19 -3.12 -7.75
N PHE A 34 1.62 -1.91 -7.80
CA PHE A 34 1.45 -1.05 -8.97
C PHE A 34 1.75 0.39 -8.55
N GLY A 35 2.00 1.30 -9.48
CA GLY A 35 2.18 2.72 -9.13
C GLY A 35 3.51 3.05 -8.46
N ARG A 36 4.57 2.25 -8.68
CA ARG A 36 5.83 2.32 -7.89
C ARG A 36 7.05 2.76 -8.69
N GLU A 37 6.93 2.91 -10.01
CA GLU A 37 8.04 3.13 -10.94
C GLU A 37 8.82 4.42 -10.65
N GLY A 38 8.12 5.47 -10.22
CA GLY A 38 8.73 6.74 -9.83
C GLY A 38 9.47 6.71 -8.48
N ASP A 39 9.27 5.68 -7.66
CA ASP A 39 9.81 5.60 -6.28
C ASP A 39 11.11 4.79 -6.20
N ARG A 40 12.00 4.98 -7.20
CA ARG A 40 13.23 4.19 -7.40
C ARG A 40 12.98 2.69 -7.60
N GLN A 41 11.76 2.32 -7.98
CA GLN A 41 11.38 0.96 -8.32
C GLN A 41 10.95 0.89 -9.78
N ASN A 42 11.78 1.42 -10.69
CA ASN A 42 11.50 1.53 -12.13
C ASN A 42 11.17 0.19 -12.83
N GLN A 43 11.45 -0.95 -12.19
CA GLN A 43 11.08 -2.30 -12.65
C GLN A 43 9.76 -2.82 -12.05
N SER A 44 9.04 -2.02 -11.25
CA SER A 44 7.73 -2.38 -10.70
C SER A 44 6.60 -2.11 -11.68
N THR A 45 6.82 -2.46 -12.94
CA THR A 45 5.85 -2.31 -14.02
C THR A 45 4.85 -3.47 -14.02
N PRO A 46 3.63 -3.29 -14.58
CA PRO A 46 2.62 -4.35 -14.62
C PRO A 46 3.10 -5.66 -15.24
N ASP A 47 4.04 -5.62 -16.19
CA ASP A 47 4.57 -6.82 -16.82
C ASP A 47 5.42 -7.69 -15.91
N LYS A 48 5.91 -7.14 -14.79
CA LYS A 48 6.68 -7.84 -13.75
C LYS A 48 5.83 -8.31 -12.58
N ASN A 49 4.55 -7.96 -12.54
CA ASN A 49 3.63 -8.43 -11.51
C ASN A 49 3.17 -9.87 -11.83
N PRO A 50 3.61 -10.89 -11.07
CA PRO A 50 3.27 -12.29 -11.36
C PRO A 50 1.77 -12.56 -11.35
N LEU A 51 1.01 -11.85 -10.51
CA LEU A 51 -0.41 -12.09 -10.35
C LEU A 51 -1.23 -11.62 -11.55
N LEU A 52 -0.68 -10.71 -12.36
CA LEU A 52 -1.29 -10.28 -13.63
C LEU A 52 -0.86 -11.17 -14.81
N ARG A 53 0.00 -12.16 -14.57
CA ARG A 53 0.56 -13.06 -15.59
C ARG A 53 0.10 -14.51 -15.43
N VAL A 54 -0.90 -14.78 -14.61
CA VAL A 54 -1.48 -16.11 -14.45
C VAL A 54 -2.36 -16.43 -15.65
N ALA A 55 -2.02 -17.52 -16.37
CA ALA A 55 -2.74 -17.96 -17.56
C ALA A 55 -4.25 -18.11 -17.27
N PRO A 56 -5.13 -17.59 -18.14
CA PRO A 56 -6.58 -17.74 -18.00
C PRO A 56 -6.93 -19.23 -17.83
N GLY A 57 -7.59 -19.55 -16.74
CA GLY A 57 -8.27 -20.83 -16.56
C GLY A 57 -9.70 -20.71 -17.08
N ASP A 58 -10.50 -21.74 -16.83
CA ASP A 58 -11.90 -21.74 -17.29
C ASP A 58 -12.72 -20.62 -16.62
N GLY A 59 -13.53 -19.93 -17.43
CA GLY A 59 -14.45 -18.89 -16.99
C GLY A 59 -13.97 -17.44 -17.19
N ARG A 60 -14.92 -16.50 -17.21
CA ARG A 60 -14.66 -15.07 -17.42
C ARG A 60 -14.11 -14.43 -16.14
N ARG A 61 -12.91 -13.85 -16.21
CA ARG A 61 -12.27 -13.11 -15.12
C ARG A 61 -11.50 -11.90 -15.63
N ARG A 62 -11.39 -10.86 -14.80
CA ARG A 62 -10.52 -9.70 -15.06
C ARG A 62 -9.13 -9.91 -14.46
N GLN A 63 -8.11 -9.28 -15.03
CA GLN A 63 -6.78 -9.25 -14.41
C GLN A 63 -6.80 -8.38 -13.17
N GLY A 64 -6.26 -8.94 -12.08
CA GLY A 64 -6.35 -8.32 -10.76
C GLY A 64 -6.35 -9.37 -9.67
N TYR A 65 -6.51 -8.94 -8.44
CA TYR A 65 -6.52 -9.84 -7.28
C TYR A 65 -7.25 -9.22 -6.09
N VAL A 66 -7.66 -10.08 -5.16
CA VAL A 66 -8.15 -9.69 -3.83
C VAL A 66 -7.16 -10.18 -2.79
N LEU A 67 -6.61 -9.27 -2.01
CA LEU A 67 -5.81 -9.52 -0.83
C LEU A 67 -6.71 -9.60 0.39
N THR A 68 -6.51 -10.65 1.17
CA THR A 68 -7.21 -10.91 2.43
C THR A 68 -6.16 -11.20 3.49
N ARG A 69 -6.56 -11.23 4.77
CA ARG A 69 -5.66 -11.68 5.84
C ARG A 69 -5.18 -13.12 5.65
N GLU A 70 -5.98 -13.96 5.00
CA GLU A 70 -5.72 -15.40 4.83
C GLU A 70 -4.93 -15.71 3.55
N GLY A 71 -4.87 -14.80 2.59
CA GLY A 71 -4.17 -15.03 1.33
C GLY A 71 -4.63 -14.16 0.18
N VAL A 72 -4.33 -14.61 -1.04
CA VAL A 72 -4.62 -13.89 -2.29
C VAL A 72 -5.53 -14.70 -3.20
N HIS A 73 -6.59 -14.06 -3.69
CA HIS A 73 -7.39 -14.58 -4.80
C HIS A 73 -6.93 -13.92 -6.09
N VAL A 74 -6.35 -14.71 -7.00
CA VAL A 74 -5.85 -14.20 -8.29
C VAL A 74 -6.94 -14.31 -9.35
N GLY A 75 -7.15 -13.20 -10.06
CA GLY A 75 -8.25 -13.04 -11.01
C GLY A 75 -9.53 -12.57 -10.31
N LEU A 76 -10.16 -11.54 -10.89
CA LEU A 76 -11.41 -11.01 -10.37
C LEU A 76 -12.59 -11.69 -11.05
N THR A 77 -13.45 -12.30 -10.24
CA THR A 77 -14.65 -13.01 -10.65
C THR A 77 -15.86 -12.40 -9.96
N GLY A 78 -17.06 -12.61 -10.51
CA GLY A 78 -18.27 -12.21 -9.82
C GLY A 78 -18.41 -12.84 -8.43
N ALA A 79 -17.76 -13.96 -8.15
CA ALA A 79 -17.84 -14.61 -6.84
C ALA A 79 -17.00 -13.89 -5.76
N ASN A 80 -15.74 -13.55 -6.06
CA ASN A 80 -14.82 -12.94 -5.09
C ASN A 80 -14.93 -11.41 -5.01
N THR A 81 -15.63 -10.77 -5.94
CA THR A 81 -15.95 -9.33 -5.89
C THR A 81 -17.34 -9.02 -5.34
N ARG A 82 -18.04 -10.01 -4.77
CA ARG A 82 -19.33 -9.80 -4.07
C ARG A 82 -19.18 -8.98 -2.78
N GLY A 83 -20.27 -8.33 -2.38
CA GLY A 83 -20.37 -7.55 -1.15
C GLY A 83 -19.96 -6.09 -1.32
N ASP A 84 -19.87 -5.38 -0.20
CA ASP A 84 -19.81 -3.91 -0.18
C ASP A 84 -18.37 -3.39 -0.32
N PHE A 85 -17.78 -3.65 -1.49
CA PHE A 85 -16.52 -3.02 -1.86
C PHE A 85 -16.72 -1.52 -2.13
N ARG A 86 -15.93 -0.69 -1.46
CA ARG A 86 -15.79 0.73 -1.76
C ARG A 86 -14.72 0.90 -2.82
N PHE A 87 -15.14 1.13 -4.07
CA PHE A 87 -14.26 1.30 -5.21
C PHE A 87 -13.70 2.72 -5.30
N VAL A 88 -12.42 2.81 -5.63
CA VAL A 88 -11.69 4.04 -5.93
C VAL A 88 -11.15 3.91 -7.34
N LYS A 89 -11.51 4.85 -8.20
CA LYS A 89 -10.93 4.95 -9.54
C LYS A 89 -9.48 5.40 -9.43
N LEU A 90 -8.59 4.69 -10.09
CA LEU A 90 -7.18 5.04 -10.19
C LEU A 90 -6.94 5.91 -11.43
N ASP A 91 -6.11 6.92 -11.28
CA ASP A 91 -5.56 7.66 -12.40
C ASP A 91 -4.50 6.83 -13.11
N ARG A 92 -4.24 7.14 -14.38
CA ARG A 92 -3.05 6.60 -15.05
C ARG A 92 -1.81 7.38 -14.62
N GLN A 93 -0.67 6.70 -14.62
CA GLN A 93 0.61 7.38 -14.57
C GLN A 93 0.79 8.27 -15.81
N PRO A 94 1.67 9.30 -15.77
CA PRO A 94 1.88 10.21 -16.89
C PRO A 94 2.25 9.55 -18.22
N ASP A 95 2.91 8.39 -18.19
CA ASP A 95 3.26 7.62 -19.39
C ASP A 95 2.13 6.70 -19.90
N GLY A 96 1.01 6.63 -19.16
CA GLY A 96 -0.18 5.84 -19.48
C GLY A 96 -0.05 4.33 -19.27
N ARG A 97 1.14 3.82 -18.92
CA ARG A 97 1.44 2.38 -18.96
C ARG A 97 0.98 1.62 -17.72
N ASP A 98 0.93 2.28 -16.58
CA ASP A 98 0.42 1.72 -15.32
C ASP A 98 -0.59 2.68 -14.67
N TRP A 99 -1.31 2.17 -13.68
CA TRP A 99 -2.11 2.94 -12.77
C TRP A 99 -1.23 3.65 -11.73
N ALA A 100 -1.64 4.84 -11.35
CA ALA A 100 -1.06 5.58 -10.24
C ALA A 100 -1.45 4.95 -8.90
N GLY A 101 -0.75 5.34 -7.83
CA GLY A 101 -1.07 4.92 -6.47
C GLY A 101 -2.47 5.34 -6.04
N ILE A 102 -3.04 4.63 -5.06
CA ILE A 102 -4.42 4.84 -4.59
C ILE A 102 -4.55 6.25 -4.02
N PRO A 103 -5.44 7.11 -4.53
CA PRO A 103 -5.65 8.44 -3.97
C PRO A 103 -6.11 8.35 -2.50
N ALA A 104 -5.42 9.06 -1.62
CA ALA A 104 -5.70 9.04 -0.18
C ALA A 104 -5.41 10.38 0.49
N CYS A 105 -6.14 10.67 1.57
CA CYS A 105 -5.92 11.84 2.41
C CYS A 105 -5.70 11.44 3.87
N ILE A 106 -4.82 12.18 4.55
CA ILE A 106 -4.36 11.90 5.91
C ILE A 106 -4.70 13.10 6.80
N ALA A 107 -5.30 12.83 7.96
CA ALA A 107 -5.44 13.82 9.02
C ALA A 107 -4.80 13.30 10.31
N LEU A 108 -3.93 14.11 10.90
CA LEU A 108 -3.34 13.85 12.21
C LEU A 108 -4.04 14.70 13.27
N ASN A 109 -4.51 14.07 14.35
CA ASN A 109 -5.25 14.72 15.44
C ASN A 109 -6.42 15.59 14.96
N GLY A 110 -7.12 15.14 13.91
CA GLY A 110 -8.26 15.85 13.33
C GLY A 110 -7.91 17.17 12.62
N ARG A 111 -6.63 17.43 12.31
CA ARG A 111 -6.22 18.66 11.61
C ARG A 111 -6.86 18.75 10.23
N THR A 112 -7.47 19.90 9.95
CA THR A 112 -8.14 20.23 8.69
C THR A 112 -7.45 21.39 7.95
N PRO A 113 -7.41 21.37 6.61
CA PRO A 113 -7.84 20.28 5.75
C PRO A 113 -6.91 19.04 5.84
N PRO A 114 -7.41 17.83 5.58
CA PRO A 114 -6.54 16.65 5.49
C PRO A 114 -5.53 16.84 4.34
N ALA A 115 -4.31 16.34 4.49
CA ALA A 115 -3.32 16.38 3.42
C ALA A 115 -3.55 15.21 2.47
N CYS A 116 -3.64 15.47 1.16
CA CYS A 116 -3.97 14.47 0.16
C CYS A 116 -2.78 14.13 -0.76
N GLY A 117 -2.69 12.86 -1.13
CA GLY A 117 -1.68 12.29 -2.01
C GLY A 117 -2.04 10.85 -2.33
N SER A 118 -1.11 9.92 -2.07
CA SER A 118 -1.31 8.50 -2.39
C SER A 118 -1.13 7.56 -1.20
N MET A 119 -1.74 6.39 -1.32
CA MET A 119 -1.63 5.26 -0.42
C MET A 119 -0.96 4.09 -1.12
N LEU A 120 -0.16 3.36 -0.34
CA LEU A 120 0.30 2.01 -0.63
C LEU A 120 -0.22 1.08 0.47
N MET A 121 -0.93 0.03 0.08
CA MET A 121 -1.16 -1.10 0.95
C MET A 121 0.04 -2.04 0.84
N ASP A 122 0.81 -2.19 1.91
CA ASP A 122 2.07 -2.95 1.89
C ASP A 122 2.00 -4.17 2.80
N THR A 123 1.99 -5.35 2.20
CA THR A 123 1.98 -6.62 2.93
C THR A 123 3.35 -6.98 3.53
N GLY A 124 4.42 -6.27 3.17
CA GLY A 124 5.81 -6.61 3.52
C GLY A 124 6.30 -6.03 4.84
N VAL A 125 5.55 -5.12 5.48
CA VAL A 125 6.00 -4.42 6.70
C VAL A 125 4.87 -4.29 7.72
N SER A 126 5.23 -4.34 9.01
CA SER A 126 4.29 -4.15 10.14
C SER A 126 4.22 -2.70 10.62
N ALA A 127 5.28 -1.93 10.40
CA ALA A 127 5.30 -0.49 10.63
C ALA A 127 4.67 0.25 9.44
N MET A 128 4.08 1.40 9.73
CA MET A 128 3.57 2.34 8.73
C MET A 128 4.64 3.37 8.39
N PHE A 129 4.71 3.75 7.12
CA PHE A 129 5.54 4.86 6.66
C PHE A 129 4.65 5.97 6.15
N MET A 130 4.81 7.17 6.69
CA MET A 130 3.95 8.29 6.40
C MET A 130 4.79 9.48 5.96
N THR A 131 4.34 10.18 4.92
CA THR A 131 4.81 11.51 4.57
C THR A 131 3.64 12.48 4.63
N VAL A 132 3.77 13.54 5.43
CA VAL A 132 2.78 14.63 5.51
C VAL A 132 3.47 16.00 5.50
N PRO A 133 2.75 17.07 5.13
CA PRO A 133 3.25 18.44 5.21
C PRO A 133 3.42 18.93 6.67
N PRO A 134 4.19 20.01 6.89
CA PRO A 134 4.49 20.52 8.23
C PRO A 134 3.25 20.92 9.06
N ASP A 135 2.21 21.44 8.42
CA ASP A 135 0.92 21.79 9.03
C ASP A 135 0.19 20.57 9.61
N GLN A 136 0.24 19.43 8.93
CA GLN A 136 -0.27 18.16 9.45
C GLN A 136 0.65 17.55 10.52
N ALA A 137 1.97 17.71 10.43
CA ALA A 137 2.93 17.12 11.36
C ALA A 137 3.04 17.88 12.69
N GLY A 138 2.93 19.22 12.67
CA GLY A 138 3.29 20.05 13.81
C GLY A 138 4.78 19.94 14.14
N ALA A 139 5.12 19.75 15.41
CA ALA A 139 6.52 19.64 15.86
C ALA A 139 7.14 18.25 15.61
N VAL A 140 6.38 17.26 15.16
CA VAL A 140 6.85 15.88 15.00
C VAL A 140 7.58 15.72 13.66
N THR A 141 8.79 15.17 13.67
CA THR A 141 9.63 15.13 12.45
C THR A 141 10.08 13.73 12.00
N ARG A 142 9.94 12.70 12.85
CA ARG A 142 10.54 11.38 12.59
C ARG A 142 9.68 10.17 12.93
N THR A 143 9.00 10.19 14.06
CA THR A 143 8.14 9.10 14.53
C THR A 143 6.90 9.72 15.14
N LEU A 144 5.70 9.27 14.76
CA LEU A 144 4.49 9.74 15.44
C LEU A 144 4.44 9.15 16.86
N PRO A 145 4.20 9.97 17.89
CA PRO A 145 4.11 9.50 19.26
C PRO A 145 2.79 8.76 19.51
N ASP A 146 2.81 7.87 20.50
CA ASP A 146 1.61 7.24 21.03
C ASP A 146 0.56 8.29 21.43
N GLY A 147 -0.72 7.93 21.28
CA GLY A 147 -1.84 8.85 21.51
C GLY A 147 -2.19 9.74 20.30
N THR A 148 -1.33 9.79 19.26
CA THR A 148 -1.68 10.51 18.02
C THR A 148 -2.86 9.81 17.33
N ASN A 149 -3.93 10.54 17.05
CA ASN A 149 -5.02 10.04 16.22
C ASN A 149 -4.66 10.19 14.73
N VAL A 150 -4.82 9.11 13.99
CA VAL A 150 -4.57 9.05 12.55
C VAL A 150 -5.87 8.67 11.86
N SER A 151 -6.30 9.51 10.92
CA SER A 151 -7.41 9.22 10.00
C SER A 151 -6.87 9.10 8.57
N VAL A 152 -7.35 8.08 7.87
CA VAL A 152 -7.01 7.83 6.48
C VAL A 152 -8.27 7.71 5.65
N ARG A 153 -8.38 8.59 4.66
CA ARG A 153 -9.47 8.66 3.69
C ARG A 153 -8.97 8.18 2.33
N ILE A 154 -9.87 7.63 1.52
CA ILE A 154 -9.58 7.19 0.15
C ILE A 154 -10.46 7.92 -0.86
N GLY A 155 -9.92 8.11 -2.06
CA GLY A 155 -10.56 8.87 -3.14
C GLY A 155 -9.90 10.22 -3.40
N ALA A 156 -10.35 10.90 -4.44
CA ALA A 156 -9.86 12.24 -4.79
C ALA A 156 -10.13 13.24 -3.65
N PRO A 157 -9.31 14.30 -3.48
CA PRO A 157 -9.41 15.24 -2.36
C PRO A 157 -10.84 15.73 -2.09
N GLU A 158 -11.54 16.16 -3.13
CA GLU A 158 -12.89 16.74 -3.07
C GLU A 158 -13.98 15.73 -2.65
N ASN A 159 -13.74 14.43 -2.89
CA ASN A 159 -14.73 13.36 -2.74
C ASN A 159 -14.19 12.20 -1.88
N SER A 160 -13.17 12.46 -1.06
CA SER A 160 -12.54 11.42 -0.25
C SER A 160 -13.51 10.95 0.85
N SER A 161 -13.53 9.66 1.13
CA SER A 161 -14.35 9.05 2.20
C SER A 161 -13.46 8.36 3.22
N GLU A 162 -13.90 8.32 4.49
CA GLU A 162 -13.15 7.65 5.55
C GLU A 162 -12.98 6.16 5.23
N LEU A 163 -11.74 5.70 5.17
CA LEU A 163 -11.42 4.27 5.14
C LEU A 163 -11.33 3.75 6.57
N TYR A 164 -10.40 4.30 7.36
CA TYR A 164 -10.18 3.90 8.75
C TYR A 164 -9.42 4.95 9.55
N GLN A 165 -9.62 4.89 10.86
CA GLN A 165 -8.89 5.69 11.84
C GLN A 165 -8.40 4.81 12.99
N PHE A 166 -7.32 5.22 13.64
CA PHE A 166 -6.79 4.57 14.83
C PHE A 166 -5.95 5.55 15.65
N THR A 167 -5.63 5.15 16.88
CA THR A 167 -4.70 5.88 17.75
C THR A 167 -3.36 5.12 17.79
N VAL A 168 -2.25 5.84 17.60
CA VAL A 168 -0.90 5.27 17.69
C VAL A 168 -0.68 4.68 19.09
N GLY A 169 -0.10 3.47 19.15
CA GLY A 169 0.10 2.73 20.41
C GLY A 169 -1.16 2.05 20.97
N SER A 170 -2.30 2.13 20.28
CA SER A 170 -3.51 1.42 20.72
C SER A 170 -3.46 -0.08 20.46
N THR A 171 -4.32 -0.83 21.14
CA THR A 171 -4.49 -2.29 20.95
C THR A 171 -5.32 -2.65 19.70
N SER A 172 -5.69 -1.66 18.88
CA SER A 172 -6.45 -1.89 17.65
C SER A 172 -5.68 -2.81 16.72
N PRO A 173 -6.32 -3.85 16.13
CA PRO A 173 -5.64 -4.72 15.17
C PRO A 173 -5.26 -3.99 13.88
N LEU A 174 -5.86 -2.83 13.61
CA LEU A 174 -5.53 -1.97 12.46
C LEU A 174 -4.34 -1.04 12.72
N ALA A 175 -3.93 -0.88 13.98
CA ALA A 175 -2.79 -0.03 14.31
C ALA A 175 -1.48 -0.70 13.86
N PRO A 176 -0.56 0.02 13.19
CA PRO A 176 0.77 -0.46 12.88
C PRO A 176 1.62 -0.55 14.15
N ASP A 177 2.71 -1.32 14.10
CA ASP A 177 3.65 -1.47 15.23
C ASP A 177 4.35 -0.15 15.60
N GLY A 178 4.31 0.81 14.69
CA GLY A 178 4.83 2.17 14.84
C GLY A 178 4.70 2.92 13.52
N ILE A 179 4.87 4.24 13.56
CA ILE A 179 4.79 5.08 12.36
C ILE A 179 6.08 5.86 12.17
N HIS A 180 6.80 5.54 11.10
CA HIS A 180 7.92 6.33 10.62
C HIS A 180 7.40 7.51 9.82
N LEU A 181 7.62 8.71 10.32
CA LEU A 181 7.19 9.95 9.70
C LEU A 181 8.32 10.60 8.92
N ARG A 182 8.00 11.09 7.73
CA ARG A 182 8.77 12.09 6.98
C ARG A 182 7.93 13.34 6.83
N VAL A 183 8.48 14.50 7.15
CA VAL A 183 7.81 15.78 6.89
C VAL A 183 8.25 16.31 5.52
N SER A 184 7.30 16.65 4.66
CA SER A 184 7.61 17.14 3.31
C SER A 184 6.49 18.05 2.78
N PRO A 185 6.80 19.26 2.28
CA PRO A 185 5.79 20.17 1.74
C PRO A 185 5.26 19.75 0.36
N THR A 186 5.93 18.83 -0.32
CA THR A 186 5.66 18.49 -1.74
C THR A 186 5.20 17.05 -1.94
N ARG A 187 5.10 16.25 -0.88
CA ARG A 187 4.70 14.84 -0.97
C ARG A 187 3.83 14.45 0.20
N VAL A 188 2.69 13.85 -0.11
CA VAL A 188 1.82 13.16 0.84
C VAL A 188 1.76 11.70 0.46
N PHE A 189 2.01 10.82 1.43
CA PHE A 189 2.05 9.39 1.19
C PHE A 189 1.76 8.61 2.47
N VAL A 190 1.01 7.52 2.37
CA VAL A 190 0.87 6.55 3.46
C VAL A 190 1.11 5.13 2.95
N ASN A 191 2.05 4.43 3.57
CA ASN A 191 2.16 2.98 3.51
C ASN A 191 1.43 2.40 4.72
N THR A 192 0.34 1.67 4.53
CA THR A 192 -0.55 1.29 5.62
C THR A 192 -0.02 0.22 6.56
N SER A 193 1.03 -0.52 6.17
CA SER A 193 1.42 -1.84 6.70
C SER A 193 0.43 -2.96 6.37
N TYR A 194 0.83 -4.21 6.65
CA TYR A 194 -0.03 -5.38 6.47
C TYR A 194 -1.20 -5.40 7.47
N ARG A 195 -1.13 -4.62 8.55
CA ARG A 195 -2.17 -4.57 9.60
C ARG A 195 -3.53 -4.12 9.06
N LEU A 196 -3.56 -3.40 7.93
CA LEU A 196 -4.81 -3.05 7.24
C LEU A 196 -5.66 -4.29 6.93
N LEU A 197 -5.03 -5.42 6.57
CA LEU A 197 -5.76 -6.67 6.25
C LEU A 197 -6.52 -7.25 7.45
N ASN A 198 -6.23 -6.79 8.67
CA ASN A 198 -6.96 -7.24 9.85
C ASN A 198 -8.39 -6.72 9.89
N GLY A 199 -8.70 -5.65 9.16
CA GLY A 199 -10.06 -5.12 9.07
C GLY A 199 -10.57 -4.93 7.64
N PHE A 200 -9.76 -5.22 6.61
CA PHE A 200 -10.16 -5.02 5.22
C PHE A 200 -9.67 -6.13 4.30
N ASP A 201 -10.50 -6.49 3.33
CA ASP A 201 -10.03 -7.09 2.08
C ASP A 201 -9.74 -5.97 1.08
N VAL A 202 -8.66 -6.11 0.30
CA VAL A 202 -8.19 -5.10 -0.65
C VAL A 202 -8.15 -5.70 -2.04
N LEU A 203 -8.89 -5.09 -2.96
CA LEU A 203 -8.97 -5.50 -4.36
C LEU A 203 -8.18 -4.55 -5.24
N TYR A 204 -7.50 -5.10 -6.24
CA TYR A 204 -6.94 -4.35 -7.37
C TYR A 204 -7.46 -4.93 -8.68
N ASP A 205 -8.09 -4.09 -9.50
CA ASP A 205 -8.56 -4.38 -10.87
C ASP A 205 -7.63 -3.68 -11.86
N ALA A 206 -6.71 -4.46 -12.44
CA ALA A 206 -5.71 -3.95 -13.38
C ALA A 206 -6.32 -3.59 -14.74
N ASP A 207 -7.37 -4.29 -15.16
CA ASP A 207 -8.06 -3.99 -16.43
C ASP A 207 -8.86 -2.69 -16.31
N GLY A 208 -9.52 -2.50 -15.16
CA GLY A 208 -10.41 -1.37 -14.92
C GLY A 208 -9.74 -0.15 -14.32
N GLY A 209 -8.59 -0.31 -13.66
CA GLY A 209 -7.97 0.77 -12.89
C GLY A 209 -8.76 1.12 -11.65
N TYR A 210 -9.03 0.12 -10.82
CA TYR A 210 -9.68 0.32 -9.53
C TYR A 210 -8.88 -0.32 -8.41
N ALA A 211 -8.83 0.37 -7.28
CA ALA A 211 -8.62 -0.26 -5.99
C ALA A 211 -9.96 -0.31 -5.25
N ALA A 212 -10.19 -1.31 -4.43
CA ALA A 212 -11.38 -1.33 -3.59
C ALA A 212 -11.13 -1.95 -2.22
N PHE A 213 -11.91 -1.51 -1.24
CA PHE A 213 -11.78 -1.94 0.14
C PHE A 213 -13.13 -2.45 0.65
N ARG A 214 -13.12 -3.65 1.21
CA ARG A 214 -14.29 -4.25 1.87
C ARG A 214 -13.96 -4.45 3.34
N ARG A 215 -14.78 -3.89 4.23
CA ARG A 215 -14.58 -4.07 5.67
C ARG A 215 -14.85 -5.53 6.05
N ARG A 216 -14.01 -6.07 6.92
CA ARG A 216 -14.17 -7.38 7.53
C ARG A 216 -14.90 -7.22 8.86
N HIS A 217 -15.87 -8.10 9.11
CA HIS A 217 -16.64 -8.16 10.35
C HIS A 217 -16.00 -9.12 11.35
#